data_AF-A0A238FLD6-F1
#
_entry.id   AF-A0A238FLD6-F1
#
_cell.length_a   1.000
_cell.length_b   1.000
_cell.length_c   1.000
_cell.angle_alpha   90.00
_cell.angle_beta   90.00
_cell.angle_gamma   90.00
#
_symmetry.space_group_name_H-M   'P 1'
#
loop_
_entity.id
_entity.type
_entity.pdbx_description
1 polymer ?
#
loop_
_entity_poly.entity_id
_entity_poly.type
_entity_poly.pdbx_seq_one_letter_code
_entity_poly.pdbx_strand_id
1 'polypeptide(L)'
;MASTQLCLLGHFPIELHSTVIERLSAQCESAEAYTLTEMVYRRDGTTVLQDDHALRVCAFRSSSSSQQRQPPPMKRTRWSIQVFQKPEPVRLSPEVLQRPLIECSIEDGAHPIALASSMGFSTHAFTLHTRGILFLRASNSIQIKVYQLFASTSSTEALDLSHYIIQVATKFTTPSALSSGTNQGRGAGGAAGGGGALTMQEQKVLATASLKKVQALLKGLVDLGRVE
;
A
#
# COMPACT_ATOMS: atom_id res chain seq x y z
N MET A 1 -0.93 -5.79 -11.68
CA MET A 1 -0.91 -7.07 -10.95
C MET A 1 -1.96 -7.04 -9.84
N ALA A 2 -2.75 -8.10 -9.69
CA ALA A 2 -3.73 -8.21 -8.61
C ALA A 2 -3.07 -8.78 -7.35
N SER A 3 -3.36 -8.16 -6.21
CA SER A 3 -2.85 -8.54 -4.89
C SER A 3 -3.92 -8.34 -3.84
N THR A 4 -3.75 -8.96 -2.69
CA THR A 4 -4.56 -8.68 -1.50
C THR A 4 -3.73 -7.83 -0.55
N GLN A 5 -4.23 -6.67 -0.16
CA GLN A 5 -3.64 -5.83 0.88
C GLN A 5 -4.30 -6.15 2.22
N LEU A 6 -3.46 -6.34 3.24
CA LEU A 6 -3.87 -6.28 4.64
C LEU A 6 -3.34 -5.00 5.26
N CYS A 7 -4.16 -4.30 6.03
CA CYS A 7 -3.82 -3.00 6.60
C CYS A 7 -4.34 -2.84 8.03
N LEU A 8 -3.52 -2.19 8.86
CA LEU A 8 -3.90 -1.59 10.14
C LEU A 8 -3.59 -0.09 10.07
N LEU A 9 -4.44 0.70 10.71
CA LEU A 9 -4.33 2.15 10.78
C LEU A 9 -4.39 2.59 12.24
N GLY A 10 -3.72 3.69 12.54
CA GLY A 10 -3.82 4.39 13.82
C GLY A 10 -3.25 5.79 13.70
N HIS A 11 -3.34 6.54 14.78
CA HIS A 11 -2.72 7.84 14.92
C HIS A 11 -2.14 7.98 16.31
N PHE A 12 -1.19 8.89 16.48
CA PHE A 12 -0.60 9.17 17.78
C PHE A 12 -0.19 10.65 17.89
N PRO A 13 -0.16 11.21 19.12
CA PRO A 13 0.22 12.60 19.34
C PRO A 13 1.67 12.90 18.94
N ILE A 14 1.93 14.12 18.48
CA ILE A 14 3.26 14.56 18.02
C ILE A 14 4.36 14.37 19.07
N GLU A 15 4.03 14.42 20.36
CA GLU A 15 4.96 14.23 21.47
C GLU A 15 5.56 12.82 21.49
N LEU A 16 4.84 11.81 20.98
CA LEU A 16 5.31 10.42 20.91
C LEU A 16 6.14 10.13 19.66
N HIS A 17 6.30 11.10 18.76
CA HIS A 17 6.95 10.90 17.47
C HIS A 17 8.37 10.34 17.59
N SER A 18 9.24 10.95 18.40
CA SER A 18 10.62 10.45 18.58
C SER A 18 10.64 9.01 19.07
N THR A 19 9.85 8.69 20.09
CA THR A 19 9.77 7.34 20.67
C THR A 19 9.25 6.29 19.67
N VAL A 20 8.24 6.64 18.87
CA VAL A 20 7.71 5.74 17.83
C VAL A 20 8.76 5.49 16.75
N ILE A 21 9.43 6.55 16.26
CA ILE A 21 10.47 6.46 15.23
C ILE A 21 11.67 5.65 15.72
N GLU A 22 12.14 5.86 16.95
CA GLU A 22 13.24 5.07 17.54
C GLU A 22 12.88 3.59 17.64
N ARG A 23 11.67 3.28 18.12
CA ARG A 23 11.20 1.89 18.25
C ARG A 23 11.06 1.20 16.90
N LEU A 24 10.57 1.90 15.88
CA LEU A 24 10.49 1.36 14.52
C LEU A 24 11.88 1.18 13.91
N SER A 25 12.77 2.14 14.09
CA SER A 25 14.15 2.09 13.59
C SER A 25 14.95 0.93 14.18
N ALA A 26 14.70 0.57 15.44
CA ALA A 26 15.36 -0.57 16.09
C ALA A 26 14.88 -1.94 15.58
N GLN A 27 13.75 -2.01 14.88
CA GLN A 27 13.09 -3.28 14.53
C GLN A 27 12.85 -3.47 13.02
N CYS A 28 12.99 -2.41 12.23
CA CYS A 28 12.86 -2.42 10.78
C CYS A 28 14.24 -2.41 10.13
N GLU A 29 14.41 -3.08 8.99
CA GLU A 29 15.70 -3.16 8.32
C GLU A 29 16.04 -1.87 7.56
N SER A 30 15.03 -1.06 7.20
CA SER A 30 15.27 0.25 6.59
C SER A 30 14.21 1.29 6.96
N ALA A 31 14.63 2.56 6.85
CA ALA A 31 13.80 3.74 7.01
C ALA A 31 14.16 4.77 5.93
N GLU A 32 13.17 5.33 5.24
CA GLU A 32 13.39 6.37 4.25
C GLU A 32 12.34 7.48 4.35
N ALA A 33 12.77 8.74 4.26
CA ALA A 33 11.84 9.84 4.13
C ALA A 33 11.21 9.80 2.73
N TYR A 34 9.89 10.01 2.66
CA TYR A 34 9.16 9.96 1.41
C TYR A 34 8.13 11.09 1.31
N THR A 35 7.78 11.38 0.06
CA THR A 35 6.61 12.18 -0.29
C THR A 35 5.77 11.38 -1.26
N LEU A 36 4.45 11.42 -1.07
CA LEU A 36 3.47 10.76 -1.94
C LEU A 36 2.43 11.80 -2.33
N THR A 37 2.18 11.92 -3.63
CA THR A 37 1.01 12.64 -4.15
C THR A 37 0.08 11.61 -4.75
N GLU A 38 -1.16 11.58 -4.29
CA GLU A 38 -2.18 10.67 -4.79
C GLU A 38 -3.31 11.49 -5.40
N MET A 39 -3.52 11.34 -6.71
CA MET A 39 -4.61 11.96 -7.43
C MET A 39 -5.72 10.94 -7.63
N VAL A 40 -6.92 11.27 -7.17
CA VAL A 40 -8.08 10.36 -7.23
C VAL A 40 -8.99 10.79 -8.36
N TYR A 41 -9.26 9.86 -9.28
CA TYR A 41 -10.11 10.05 -10.44
C TYR A 41 -11.32 9.12 -10.38
N ARG A 42 -12.45 9.63 -10.87
CA ARG A 42 -13.68 8.90 -11.07
C ARG A 42 -13.85 8.55 -12.54
N ARG A 43 -14.63 7.50 -12.77
CA ARG A 43 -15.04 7.12 -14.10
C ARG A 43 -15.99 8.16 -14.68
N ASP A 44 -15.85 8.44 -15.97
CA ASP A 44 -16.68 9.43 -16.65
C ASP A 44 -18.17 9.07 -16.59
N GLY A 45 -19.02 10.08 -16.39
CA GLY A 45 -20.47 9.90 -16.24
C GLY A 45 -20.93 9.47 -14.84
N THR A 46 -20.03 9.32 -13.86
CA THR A 46 -20.40 9.02 -12.47
C THR A 46 -20.46 10.28 -11.61
N THR A 47 -21.54 10.45 -10.84
CA THR A 47 -21.73 11.61 -9.96
C THR A 47 -21.28 11.35 -8.52
N VAL A 48 -21.24 10.09 -8.09
CA VAL A 48 -20.85 9.68 -6.74
C VAL A 48 -19.45 9.06 -6.76
N LEU A 49 -18.58 9.51 -5.86
CA LEU A 49 -17.30 8.84 -5.61
C LEU A 49 -17.54 7.60 -4.75
N GLN A 50 -17.28 6.42 -5.30
CA GLN A 50 -17.19 5.18 -4.53
C GLN A 50 -15.72 4.76 -4.50
N ASP A 51 -15.17 4.55 -3.31
CA ASP A 51 -13.74 4.30 -3.13
C ASP A 51 -13.26 3.05 -3.88
N ASP A 52 -14.10 2.02 -3.92
CA ASP A 52 -13.85 0.75 -4.60
C ASP A 52 -13.92 0.81 -6.14
N HIS A 53 -14.27 1.98 -6.67
CA HIS A 53 -14.33 2.28 -8.11
C HIS A 53 -13.48 3.48 -8.50
N ALA A 54 -12.69 4.03 -7.56
CA ALA A 54 -11.83 5.16 -7.82
C ALA A 54 -10.47 4.70 -8.37
N LEU A 55 -9.95 5.42 -9.35
CA LEU A 55 -8.59 5.23 -9.84
C LEU A 55 -7.66 6.19 -9.11
N ARG A 56 -6.62 5.66 -8.49
CA ARG A 56 -5.61 6.45 -7.78
C ARG A 56 -4.33 6.48 -8.60
N VAL A 57 -3.90 7.67 -8.98
CA VAL A 57 -2.62 7.91 -9.65
C VAL A 57 -1.63 8.41 -8.61
N CYS A 58 -0.65 7.58 -8.28
CA CYS A 58 0.29 7.78 -7.18
C CYS A 58 1.66 8.22 -7.72
N ALA A 59 2.17 9.33 -7.22
CA ALA A 59 3.51 9.82 -7.45
C ALA A 59 4.32 9.67 -6.15
N PHE A 60 5.18 8.66 -6.09
CA PHE A 60 6.02 8.39 -4.92
C PHE A 60 7.44 8.90 -5.16
N ARG A 61 7.98 9.66 -4.20
CA ARG A 61 9.38 10.10 -4.19
C ARG A 61 10.01 9.75 -2.86
N SER A 62 11.14 9.03 -2.90
CA SER A 62 11.97 8.76 -1.73
C SER A 62 13.19 9.68 -1.72
N SER A 63 13.69 10.00 -0.52
CA SER A 63 14.98 10.66 -0.32
C SER A 63 16.18 9.72 -0.49
N SER A 64 15.98 8.41 -0.57
CA SER A 64 17.06 7.44 -0.74
C SER A 64 17.61 7.47 -2.17
N SER A 65 18.73 8.18 -2.36
CA SER A 65 19.59 7.97 -3.53
C SER A 65 20.31 6.63 -3.32
N SER A 66 19.94 5.62 -4.08
CA SER A 66 20.72 4.37 -4.16
C SER A 66 22.20 4.69 -4.32
N GLN A 67 23.05 4.16 -3.43
CA GLN A 67 24.51 4.16 -3.51
C GLN A 67 24.98 3.43 -4.78
N GLN A 68 24.85 4.05 -5.96
CA GLN A 68 25.56 3.68 -7.16
C GLN A 68 26.54 4.79 -7.50
N ARG A 69 27.82 4.41 -7.71
CA ARG A 69 28.94 5.26 -8.12
C ARG A 69 28.78 5.76 -9.57
N GLN A 70 27.66 6.41 -9.87
CA GLN A 70 27.36 7.09 -11.12
C GLN A 70 26.75 8.46 -10.80
N PRO A 71 26.84 9.45 -11.71
CA PRO A 71 26.37 10.81 -11.46
C PRO A 71 24.94 10.80 -10.89
N PRO A 72 24.60 11.73 -9.98
CA PRO A 72 23.41 11.63 -9.15
C PRO A 72 22.17 11.49 -10.04
N PRO A 73 21.41 10.38 -9.98
CA PRO A 73 20.15 10.32 -10.67
C PRO A 73 19.26 11.38 -10.02
N MET A 74 18.73 12.30 -10.82
CA MET A 74 17.64 13.19 -10.40
C MET A 74 16.62 12.38 -9.59
N LYS A 75 16.15 12.89 -8.44
CA LYS A 75 15.18 12.23 -7.56
C LYS A 75 14.04 11.61 -8.39
N ARG A 76 14.11 10.30 -8.63
CA ARG A 76 13.20 9.63 -9.58
C ARG A 76 11.83 9.51 -8.94
N THR A 77 10.84 10.13 -9.57
CA THR A 77 9.43 9.94 -9.17
C THR A 77 8.98 8.60 -9.71
N ARG A 78 8.58 7.69 -8.82
CA ARG A 78 7.94 6.43 -9.21
C ARG A 78 6.45 6.66 -9.32
N TRP A 79 5.92 6.41 -10.51
CA TRP A 79 4.50 6.55 -10.79
C TRP A 79 3.81 5.19 -10.77
N SER A 80 2.61 5.13 -10.19
CA SER A 80 1.77 3.95 -10.24
C SER A 80 0.29 4.30 -10.32
N ILE A 81 -0.50 3.35 -10.82
CA ILE A 81 -1.95 3.37 -10.80
C ILE A 81 -2.43 2.29 -9.83
N GLN A 82 -3.34 2.65 -8.95
CA GLN A 82 -3.93 1.76 -7.96
C GLN A 82 -5.46 1.81 -8.04
N VAL A 83 -6.09 0.65 -7.92
CA VAL A 83 -7.54 0.51 -7.72
C VAL A 83 -7.75 -0.42 -6.53
N PHE A 84 -8.34 0.11 -5.48
CA PHE A 84 -8.81 -0.70 -4.37
C PHE A 84 -10.18 -1.25 -4.71
N GLN A 85 -10.43 -2.51 -4.38
CA GLN A 85 -11.77 -3.08 -4.43
C GLN A 85 -12.39 -3.06 -3.04
N LYS A 86 -13.69 -3.32 -2.99
CA LYS A 86 -14.47 -3.35 -1.76
C LYS A 86 -13.77 -4.20 -0.69
N PRO A 87 -13.60 -3.69 0.54
CA PRO A 87 -12.97 -4.44 1.60
C PRO A 87 -13.81 -5.65 2.02
N GLU A 88 -13.11 -6.66 2.52
CA GLU A 88 -13.74 -7.83 3.11
C GLU A 88 -14.51 -7.41 4.38
N PRO A 89 -15.77 -7.85 4.54
CA PRO A 89 -16.59 -7.49 5.70
C PRO A 89 -15.96 -7.90 7.03
N VAL A 90 -16.25 -7.11 8.09
CA VAL A 90 -15.74 -7.32 9.46
C VAL A 90 -15.95 -8.75 9.94
N ARG A 91 -17.13 -9.34 9.64
CA ARG A 91 -17.49 -10.68 10.08
C ARG A 91 -16.54 -11.78 9.56
N LEU A 92 -15.85 -11.54 8.45
CA LEU A 92 -14.90 -12.49 7.84
C LEU A 92 -13.44 -12.15 8.17
N SER A 93 -13.14 -10.85 8.33
CA SER A 93 -11.80 -10.34 8.64
C SER A 93 -11.90 -9.25 9.71
N PRO A 94 -12.11 -9.62 10.99
CA PRO A 94 -12.33 -8.64 12.05
C PRO A 94 -11.05 -7.93 12.49
N GLU A 95 -9.90 -8.58 12.33
CA GLU A 95 -8.64 -8.14 12.95
C GLU A 95 -7.88 -7.11 12.11
N VAL A 96 -8.02 -7.18 10.78
CA VAL A 96 -7.27 -6.36 9.82
C VAL A 96 -8.20 -5.96 8.69
N LEU A 97 -7.97 -4.77 8.11
CA LEU A 97 -8.65 -4.39 6.88
C LEU A 97 -8.05 -5.20 5.74
N GLN A 98 -8.83 -6.09 5.15
CA GLN A 98 -8.44 -6.87 3.97
C GLN A 98 -9.16 -6.32 2.75
N ARG A 99 -8.42 -6.00 1.69
CA ARG A 99 -9.01 -5.58 0.42
C ARG A 99 -8.18 -6.00 -0.79
N PRO A 100 -8.80 -6.40 -1.91
CA PRO A 100 -8.08 -6.57 -3.15
C PRO A 100 -7.54 -5.23 -3.66
N LEU A 101 -6.34 -5.25 -4.23
CA LEU A 101 -5.64 -4.13 -4.81
C LEU A 101 -5.09 -4.53 -6.18
N ILE A 102 -5.48 -3.79 -7.19
CA ILE A 102 -4.85 -3.83 -8.51
C ILE A 102 -3.85 -2.67 -8.56
N GLU A 103 -2.58 -2.98 -8.77
CA GLU A 103 -1.52 -1.99 -8.90
C GLU A 103 -0.70 -2.20 -10.17
N CYS A 104 -0.38 -1.10 -10.85
CA CYS A 104 0.46 -1.08 -12.04
C CYS A 104 1.49 0.05 -11.93
N SER A 105 2.78 -0.26 -12.11
CA SER A 105 3.82 0.75 -12.25
C SER A 105 3.74 1.40 -13.62
N ILE A 106 3.90 2.71 -13.68
CA ILE A 106 3.98 3.46 -14.93
C ILE A 106 5.45 3.63 -15.29
N GLU A 107 5.80 3.23 -16.52
CA GLU A 107 7.16 3.34 -17.05
C GLU A 107 7.57 4.79 -17.31
N ASP A 108 8.88 5.04 -17.31
CA ASP A 108 9.42 6.37 -17.61
C ASP A 108 9.01 6.80 -19.04
N GLY A 109 8.56 8.04 -19.18
CA GLY A 109 8.12 8.61 -20.46
C GLY A 109 6.62 8.53 -20.71
N ALA A 110 5.87 7.68 -19.99
CA ALA A 110 4.42 7.66 -20.06
C ALA A 110 3.79 8.80 -19.23
N HIS A 111 2.77 9.46 -19.76
CA HIS A 111 2.06 10.52 -19.03
C HIS A 111 0.95 9.91 -18.14
N PRO A 112 1.08 9.94 -16.80
CA PRO A 112 0.25 9.14 -15.90
C PRO A 112 -1.23 9.50 -15.93
N ILE A 113 -1.54 10.80 -16.07
CA ILE A 113 -2.92 11.30 -16.15
C ILE A 113 -3.56 10.96 -17.50
N ALA A 114 -2.76 10.92 -18.57
CA ALA A 114 -3.28 10.57 -19.89
C ALA A 114 -3.64 9.08 -19.95
N LEU A 115 -2.82 8.24 -19.32
CA LEU A 115 -3.10 6.82 -19.15
C LEU A 115 -4.41 6.61 -18.35
N ALA A 116 -4.58 7.30 -17.22
CA ALA A 116 -5.84 7.26 -16.45
C ALA A 116 -7.05 7.65 -17.31
N SER A 117 -6.93 8.75 -18.06
CA SER A 117 -7.99 9.25 -18.94
C SER A 117 -8.33 8.25 -20.05
N SER A 118 -7.33 7.59 -20.65
CA SER A 118 -7.56 6.55 -21.67
C SER A 118 -8.30 5.30 -21.15
N MET A 119 -8.28 5.07 -19.84
CA MET A 119 -9.06 4.02 -19.17
C MET A 119 -10.48 4.48 -18.80
N GLY A 120 -10.88 5.70 -19.17
CA GLY A 120 -12.18 6.30 -18.86
C GLY A 120 -12.26 6.96 -17.48
N PHE A 121 -11.11 7.28 -16.87
CA PHE A 121 -11.02 7.99 -15.59
C PHE A 121 -10.49 9.41 -15.81
N SER A 122 -11.33 10.32 -16.31
CA SER A 122 -10.91 11.70 -16.60
C SER A 122 -11.43 12.72 -15.57
N THR A 123 -12.44 12.35 -14.77
CA THR A 123 -13.03 13.26 -13.79
C THR A 123 -12.24 13.26 -12.49
N HIS A 124 -11.44 14.31 -12.25
CA HIS A 124 -10.71 14.51 -10.99
C HIS A 124 -11.67 14.67 -9.81
N ALA A 125 -11.38 14.01 -8.68
CA ALA A 125 -12.15 14.11 -7.45
C ALA A 125 -11.41 14.95 -6.40
N PHE A 126 -10.21 14.52 -6.01
CA PHE A 126 -9.35 15.25 -5.08
C PHE A 126 -7.89 14.77 -5.20
N THR A 127 -6.99 15.48 -4.53
CA THR A 127 -5.58 15.12 -4.43
C THR A 127 -5.17 15.07 -2.96
N LEU A 128 -4.42 14.05 -2.57
CA LEU A 128 -3.80 13.93 -1.25
C LEU A 128 -2.30 14.11 -1.37
N HIS A 129 -1.72 14.91 -0.47
CA HIS A 129 -0.27 15.04 -0.34
C HIS A 129 0.16 14.53 1.02
N THR A 130 1.05 13.54 1.00
CA THR A 130 1.55 12.86 2.19
C THR A 130 3.06 13.05 2.28
N ARG A 131 3.56 13.33 3.49
CA ARG A 131 5.00 13.34 3.77
C ARG A 131 5.26 12.62 5.08
N GLY A 132 6.35 11.85 5.12
CA GLY A 132 6.67 11.07 6.30
C GLY A 132 7.84 10.14 6.10
N ILE A 133 7.89 9.10 6.93
CA ILE A 133 8.92 8.07 6.93
C ILE A 133 8.27 6.73 6.59
N LEU A 134 8.87 6.03 5.63
CA LEU A 134 8.52 4.67 5.26
C LEU A 134 9.57 3.75 5.88
N PHE A 135 9.12 2.84 6.75
CA PHE A 135 9.91 1.75 7.25
C PHE A 135 9.55 0.47 6.51
N LEU A 136 10.56 -0.35 6.21
CA LEU A 136 10.37 -1.65 5.59
C LEU A 136 10.79 -2.74 6.55
N ARG A 137 9.93 -3.77 6.68
CA ARG A 137 10.26 -5.03 7.31
C ARG A 137 10.44 -6.14 6.28
N ALA A 138 11.66 -6.35 5.77
CA ALA A 138 11.99 -7.25 4.66
C ALA A 138 11.57 -8.70 4.94
N SER A 139 11.74 -9.17 6.18
CA SER A 139 11.40 -10.55 6.58
C SER A 139 9.94 -10.96 6.34
N ASN A 140 8.98 -10.00 6.31
CA ASN A 140 7.55 -10.29 6.11
C ASN A 140 6.88 -9.31 5.12
N SER A 141 7.67 -8.62 4.29
CA SER A 141 7.20 -7.62 3.32
C SER A 141 6.26 -6.56 3.93
N ILE A 142 6.46 -6.17 5.19
CA ILE A 142 5.63 -5.15 5.84
C ILE A 142 6.15 -3.76 5.49
N GLN A 143 5.24 -2.88 5.13
CA GLN A 143 5.48 -1.46 4.94
C GLN A 143 4.80 -0.69 6.06
N ILE A 144 5.55 0.14 6.77
CA ILE A 144 5.03 0.99 7.84
C ILE A 144 5.25 2.43 7.43
N LYS A 145 4.16 3.17 7.21
CA LYS A 145 4.20 4.59 6.87
C LYS A 145 3.81 5.39 8.09
N VAL A 146 4.69 6.24 8.58
CA VAL A 146 4.39 7.26 9.59
C VAL A 146 4.39 8.60 8.88
N TYR A 147 3.28 9.33 8.88
CA TYR A 147 3.12 10.49 8.01
C TYR A 147 2.10 11.51 8.49
N GLN A 148 2.16 12.69 7.88
CA GLN A 148 1.15 13.74 7.96
C GLN A 148 0.63 14.09 6.56
N LEU A 149 -0.55 14.70 6.54
CA LEU A 149 -1.19 15.20 5.33
C LEU A 149 -0.90 16.69 5.14
N PHE A 150 -0.77 17.11 3.89
CA PHE A 150 -0.44 18.48 3.50
C PHE A 150 -1.42 18.97 2.44
N ALA A 151 -1.69 20.28 2.41
CA ALA A 151 -2.55 20.87 1.38
C ALA A 151 -1.93 20.79 -0.03
N SER A 152 -0.59 20.82 -0.12
CA SER A 152 0.16 20.77 -1.39
C SER A 152 1.57 20.20 -1.21
N THR A 153 2.28 19.98 -2.32
CA THR A 153 3.71 19.62 -2.31
C THR A 153 4.63 20.77 -1.87
N SER A 154 4.15 22.02 -1.90
CA SER A 154 4.89 23.21 -1.45
C SER A 154 4.52 23.67 -0.05
N SER A 155 3.42 23.16 0.53
CA SER A 155 2.99 23.53 1.90
C SER A 155 4.11 23.27 2.91
N THR A 156 4.35 24.22 3.80
CA THR A 156 5.32 24.07 4.89
C THR A 156 4.71 23.37 6.10
N GLU A 157 3.40 23.56 6.32
CA GLU A 157 2.67 23.04 7.46
C GLU A 157 1.75 21.88 7.06
N ALA A 158 1.60 20.93 8.00
CA ALA A 158 0.66 19.83 7.89
C ALA A 158 -0.78 20.30 8.19
N LEU A 159 -1.76 19.57 7.68
CA LEU A 159 -3.18 19.82 7.94
C LEU A 159 -3.57 19.56 9.41
N ASP A 160 -2.91 18.59 10.04
CA ASP A 160 -3.00 18.33 11.48
C ASP A 160 -1.60 18.36 12.07
N LEU A 161 -1.34 19.34 12.94
CA LEU A 161 -0.07 19.53 13.62
C LEU A 161 0.03 18.73 14.91
N SER A 162 -1.08 18.22 15.42
CA SER A 162 -1.15 17.55 16.72
C SER A 162 -0.88 16.05 16.61
N HIS A 163 -1.08 15.44 15.44
CA HIS A 163 -0.95 13.99 15.28
C HIS A 163 -0.16 13.57 14.06
N TYR A 164 0.42 12.38 14.16
CA TYR A 164 0.87 11.59 13.02
C TYR A 164 -0.10 10.45 12.75
N ILE A 165 -0.26 10.12 11.48
CA ILE A 165 -0.95 8.91 11.03
C ILE A 165 0.09 7.82 10.84
N ILE A 166 -0.23 6.61 11.27
CA ILE A 166 0.56 5.42 11.00
C ILE A 166 -0.27 4.36 10.29
N GLN A 167 0.25 3.89 9.17
CA GLN A 167 -0.34 2.83 8.36
C GLN A 167 0.64 1.65 8.32
N VAL A 168 0.20 0.49 8.77
CA VAL A 168 0.96 -0.76 8.69
C VAL A 168 0.27 -1.65 7.67
N ALA A 169 0.96 -1.96 6.58
CA ALA A 169 0.38 -2.75 5.50
C ALA A 169 1.33 -3.82 4.98
N THR A 170 0.76 -4.90 4.47
CA THR A 170 1.46 -5.91 3.69
C THR A 170 0.60 -6.31 2.49
N LYS A 171 1.25 -6.81 1.44
CA LYS A 171 0.60 -7.25 0.21
C LYS A 171 1.08 -8.65 -0.11
N PHE A 172 0.15 -9.52 -0.49
CA PHE A 172 0.48 -10.83 -1.04
C PHE A 172 -0.25 -11.06 -2.36
N THR A 173 0.40 -11.79 -3.26
CA THR A 173 -0.14 -12.04 -4.59
C THR A 173 -1.31 -13.00 -4.50
N THR A 174 -2.42 -12.62 -5.10
CA THR A 174 -3.58 -13.47 -5.26
C THR A 174 -3.32 -14.30 -6.54
N PRO A 175 -3.03 -15.62 -6.50
CA PRO A 175 -3.02 -16.43 -7.71
C PRO A 175 -4.33 -16.21 -8.47
N SER A 176 -4.21 -15.67 -9.68
CA SER A 176 -5.33 -15.54 -10.59
C SER A 176 -5.78 -16.94 -10.94
N ALA A 177 -6.98 -17.33 -10.51
CA ALA A 177 -7.66 -18.47 -11.11
C ALA A 177 -7.97 -18.06 -12.56
N LEU A 178 -7.05 -18.33 -13.49
CA LEU A 178 -7.42 -18.44 -14.89
C LEU A 178 -8.53 -19.48 -14.93
N SER A 179 -9.74 -19.04 -15.26
CA SER A 179 -10.85 -19.92 -15.58
C SER A 179 -10.39 -20.82 -16.72
N SER A 180 -9.94 -22.03 -16.37
CA SER A 180 -9.70 -23.07 -17.35
C SER A 180 -11.05 -23.40 -17.96
N GLY A 181 -11.26 -22.90 -19.18
CA GLY A 181 -12.36 -23.30 -20.03
C GLY A 181 -12.36 -24.82 -20.15
N THR A 182 -13.54 -25.39 -20.03
CA THR A 182 -13.90 -26.77 -20.37
C THR A 182 -13.02 -27.38 -21.45
N ASN A 183 -12.30 -28.45 -21.12
CA ASN A 183 -12.06 -29.55 -22.07
C ASN A 183 -11.82 -30.88 -21.33
N GLN A 184 -12.59 -31.87 -21.75
CA GLN A 184 -12.49 -33.27 -21.34
C GLN A 184 -11.12 -33.86 -21.70
N GLY A 185 -10.59 -34.76 -20.86
CA GLY A 185 -9.45 -35.59 -21.20
C GLY A 185 -8.90 -36.39 -20.02
N ARG A 186 -9.17 -37.69 -20.00
CA ARG A 186 -8.59 -38.69 -19.08
C ARG A 186 -7.06 -38.80 -19.24
N GLY A 187 -6.33 -39.09 -18.16
CA GLY A 187 -5.03 -39.79 -18.26
C GLY A 187 -3.97 -39.48 -17.20
N ALA A 188 -3.78 -40.44 -16.28
CA ALA A 188 -2.55 -40.91 -15.65
C ALA A 188 -1.39 -39.95 -15.26
N GLY A 189 -1.10 -39.92 -13.95
CA GLY A 189 0.21 -40.21 -13.37
C GLY A 189 1.39 -39.29 -13.69
N GLY A 190 1.82 -38.51 -12.69
CA GLY A 190 3.12 -37.83 -12.73
C GLY A 190 3.35 -36.93 -11.52
N ALA A 191 3.83 -37.50 -10.41
CA ALA A 191 4.37 -36.72 -9.30
C ALA A 191 5.71 -36.10 -9.73
N ALA A 192 5.80 -34.77 -9.69
CA ALA A 192 7.07 -34.04 -9.75
C ALA A 192 6.97 -32.87 -8.75
N GLY A 193 7.93 -32.81 -7.83
CA GLY A 193 7.94 -31.94 -6.65
C GLY A 193 7.72 -30.47 -6.97
N GLY A 194 6.57 -29.94 -6.57
CA GLY A 194 6.35 -28.52 -6.40
C GLY A 194 6.64 -28.17 -4.94
N GLY A 195 7.63 -27.31 -4.68
CA GLY A 195 7.79 -26.69 -3.37
C GLY A 195 6.45 -26.12 -2.94
N GLY A 196 5.94 -26.58 -1.80
CA GLY A 196 4.57 -26.33 -1.36
C GLY A 196 4.28 -24.85 -1.29
N ALA A 197 3.65 -24.31 -2.33
CA ALA A 197 3.18 -22.94 -2.35
C ALA A 197 2.07 -22.84 -1.29
N LEU A 198 2.28 -21.97 -0.30
CA LEU A 198 1.29 -21.71 0.74
C LEU A 198 -0.05 -21.35 0.09
N THR A 199 -1.11 -21.96 0.59
CA THR A 199 -2.48 -21.60 0.25
C THR A 199 -2.73 -20.13 0.59
N MET A 200 -3.71 -19.52 -0.09
CA MET A 200 -4.15 -18.15 0.20
C MET A 200 -4.45 -17.92 1.68
N GLN A 201 -5.06 -18.93 2.32
CA GLN A 201 -5.45 -18.86 3.71
C GLN A 201 -4.22 -18.87 4.62
N GLU A 202 -3.22 -19.69 4.33
CA GLU A 202 -1.95 -19.70 5.07
C GLU A 202 -1.20 -18.37 4.91
N GLN A 203 -1.15 -17.83 3.69
CA GLN A 203 -0.54 -16.50 3.44
C GLN A 203 -1.27 -15.41 4.23
N LYS A 204 -2.61 -15.42 4.26
CA LYS A 204 -3.42 -14.51 5.05
C LYS A 204 -3.12 -14.61 6.55
N VAL A 205 -3.03 -15.83 7.10
CA VAL A 205 -2.74 -16.06 8.53
C VAL A 205 -1.34 -15.54 8.88
N LEU A 206 -0.33 -15.85 8.07
CA LEU A 206 1.05 -15.38 8.29
C LEU A 206 1.17 -13.86 8.18
N ALA A 207 0.51 -13.26 7.18
CA ALA A 207 0.49 -11.82 6.99
C ALA A 207 -0.20 -11.11 8.15
N THR A 208 -1.34 -11.64 8.63
CA THR A 208 -2.07 -11.12 9.80
C THR A 208 -1.23 -11.22 11.07
N ALA A 209 -0.60 -12.37 11.31
CA ALA A 209 0.31 -12.55 12.46
C ALA A 209 1.48 -11.56 12.41
N SER A 210 2.00 -11.28 11.21
CA SER A 210 3.09 -10.32 11.00
C SER A 210 2.66 -8.88 11.30
N LEU A 211 1.45 -8.48 10.89
CA LEU A 211 0.87 -7.18 11.27
C LEU A 211 0.64 -7.08 12.79
N LYS A 212 0.13 -8.13 13.42
CA LYS A 212 -0.06 -8.18 14.89
C LYS A 212 1.25 -8.06 15.67
N LYS A 213 2.37 -8.57 15.14
CA LYS A 213 3.69 -8.35 15.76
C LYS A 213 4.07 -6.87 15.78
N VAL A 214 3.76 -6.12 14.72
CA VAL A 214 4.00 -4.67 14.67
C VAL A 214 3.04 -3.93 15.61
N GLN A 215 1.78 -4.35 15.66
CA GLN A 215 0.81 -3.83 16.64
C GLN A 215 1.29 -4.04 18.08
N ALA A 216 1.77 -5.23 18.42
CA ALA A 216 2.32 -5.52 19.74
C ALA A 216 3.58 -4.69 20.06
N LEU A 217 4.45 -4.47 19.07
CA LEU A 217 5.64 -3.63 19.22
C LEU A 217 5.27 -2.18 19.60
N LEU A 218 4.22 -1.64 18.99
CA LEU A 218 3.77 -0.26 19.20
C LEU A 218 2.74 -0.12 20.33
N LYS A 219 2.40 -1.22 21.01
CA LYS A 219 1.44 -1.20 22.11
C LYS A 219 1.85 -0.20 23.19
N GLY A 220 0.89 0.61 23.64
CA GLY A 220 1.10 1.67 24.61
C GLY A 220 1.67 2.97 24.04
N LEU A 221 2.02 3.00 22.74
CA LEU A 221 2.36 4.23 22.00
C LEU A 221 1.31 4.58 20.96
N VAL A 222 0.79 3.58 20.26
CA VAL A 222 -0.21 3.74 19.21
C VAL A 222 -1.24 2.63 19.30
N ASP A 223 -2.51 3.00 19.25
CA ASP A 223 -3.61 2.06 19.06
C ASP A 223 -3.81 1.79 17.57
N LEU A 224 -3.16 0.74 17.07
CA LEU A 224 -3.37 0.25 15.71
C LEU A 224 -4.61 -0.64 15.66
N GLY A 225 -5.48 -0.41 14.69
CA GLY A 225 -6.71 -1.17 14.52
C GLY A 225 -7.16 -1.25 13.06
N ARG A 226 -8.24 -2.02 12.86
CA ARG A 226 -8.97 -2.07 11.60
C ARG A 226 -9.85 -0.83 11.49
N VAL A 227 -9.70 -0.08 10.41
CA VAL A 227 -10.50 1.11 10.08
C VAL A 227 -11.12 0.86 8.70
N GLU A 228 -12.43 1.11 8.58
CA GLU A 228 -13.20 0.98 7.33
C GLU A 228 -12.99 2.18 6.41
#